data_AF-A0A7J5W9R2-F1
#
_entry.id   AF-A0A7J5W9R2-F1
#
_cell.length_a   1.000
_cell.length_b   1.000
_cell.length_c   1.000
_cell.angle_alpha   90.00
_cell.angle_beta   90.00
_cell.angle_gamma   90.00
#
_symmetry.space_group_name_H-M   'P 1'
#
loop_
_entity.id
_entity.type
_entity.pdbx_description
1 polymer ?
#
loop_
_entity_poly.entity_id
_entity_poly.type
_entity_poly.pdbx_seq_one_letter_code
_entity_poly.pdbx_strand_id
1 'polypeptide(L)' 'MSDAVYNFNRLTVSERIQLVEDLWDSIAASAADIPLTAAEIQELDRRLDDLEANPSAGIPWDEVRARVEDRLRLCS' A
#
# COMPACT_ATOMS: atom_id res chain seq x y z
N MET A 1 -21.57 -2.26 -14.66
CA MET A 1 -20.78 -1.15 -14.09
C MET A 1 -21.43 -0.80 -12.76
N SER A 2 -20.59 -0.71 -11.72
CA SER A 2 -20.95 -0.77 -10.30
C SER A 2 -22.10 0.15 -9.89
N ASP A 3 -23.12 -0.40 -9.25
CA ASP A 3 -23.89 0.37 -8.27
C ASP A 3 -22.96 0.62 -7.09
N ALA A 4 -22.56 1.88 -6.89
CA ALA A 4 -21.74 2.24 -5.74
C ALA A 4 -22.63 2.19 -4.49
N VAL A 5 -22.51 1.10 -3.72
CA VAL A 5 -23.21 0.91 -2.43
C VAL A 5 -22.87 2.02 -1.42
N TYR A 6 -21.80 2.77 -1.64
CA TYR A 6 -21.38 3.88 -0.79
C TYR A 6 -21.17 5.18 -1.60
N ASN A 7 -21.91 6.23 -1.22
CA ASN A 7 -21.74 7.57 -1.76
C ASN A 7 -20.93 8.43 -0.78
N PHE A 8 -19.63 8.58 -1.06
CA PHE A 8 -18.70 9.36 -0.24
C PHE A 8 -18.70 10.87 -0.55
N ASN A 9 -19.46 11.34 -1.54
CA ASN A 9 -19.47 12.76 -1.93
C ASN A 9 -20.17 13.65 -0.90
N ARG A 10 -20.86 13.05 0.08
CA ARG A 10 -21.48 13.77 1.21
C ARG A 10 -20.49 14.02 2.34
N LEU A 11 -19.33 13.37 2.30
CA LEU A 11 -18.25 13.54 3.26
C LEU A 11 -17.25 14.59 2.75
N THR A 12 -16.76 15.41 3.65
CA THR A 12 -15.59 16.26 3.42
C THR A 12 -14.35 15.42 3.10
N VAL A 13 -13.29 16.06 2.60
CA VAL A 13 -12.01 15.37 2.37
C VAL A 13 -11.49 14.75 3.65
N SER A 14 -11.52 15.47 4.78
CA SER A 14 -11.05 14.97 6.06
C SER A 14 -11.86 13.76 6.55
N GLU A 15 -13.19 13.79 6.43
CA GLU A 15 -14.04 12.65 6.81
C GLU A 15 -13.78 11.42 5.93
N ARG A 16 -13.47 11.62 4.64
CA ARG A 16 -13.06 10.50 3.77
C ARG A 16 -11.69 9.94 4.16
N ILE A 17 -10.75 10.78 4.55
CA ILE A 17 -9.45 10.35 5.05
C ILE A 17 -9.62 9.54 6.33
N GLN A 18 -10.41 10.04 7.28
CA GLN A 18 -10.69 9.33 8.53
C GLN A 18 -11.36 7.98 8.27
N LEU A 19 -12.35 7.94 7.36
CA LEU A 19 -13.00 6.68 7.03
C LEU A 19 -12.03 5.67 6.39
N VAL A 20 -11.09 6.13 5.58
CA VAL A 20 -10.03 5.27 5.02
C VAL A 20 -9.10 4.77 6.13
N GLU A 21 -8.74 5.61 7.09
CA GLU A 21 -7.95 5.22 8.26
C GLU A 21 -8.68 4.19 9.12
N ASP A 22 -9.93 4.45 9.50
CA ASP A 22 -10.76 3.54 10.30
C ASP A 22 -10.94 2.18 9.61
N LEU A 23 -11.09 2.19 8.28
CA LEU A 23 -11.17 0.96 7.49
C LEU A 23 -9.83 0.21 7.48
N TRP A 24 -8.72 0.93 7.33
CA TRP A 24 -7.38 0.32 7.41
C TRP A 24 -7.11 -0.28 8.78
N ASP A 25 -7.48 0.40 9.87
CA ASP A 25 -7.36 -0.11 11.24
C ASP A 25 -8.18 -1.38 11.44
N SER A 26 -9.40 -1.43 10.91
CA SER A 26 -10.24 -2.63 10.95
C SER A 26 -9.61 -3.82 10.23
N ILE A 27 -8.90 -3.60 9.12
CA ILE A 27 -8.19 -4.66 8.38
C ILE A 27 -6.92 -5.06 9.14
N ALA A 28 -6.18 -4.09 9.69
CA ALA A 28 -4.99 -4.37 10.48
C ALA A 28 -5.32 -5.18 11.75
N ALA A 29 -6.50 -4.98 12.34
CA ALA A 29 -6.98 -5.74 13.48
C ALA A 29 -7.12 -7.26 13.18
N SER A 30 -7.32 -7.66 11.92
CA SER A 30 -7.35 -9.06 11.50
C SER A 30 -6.03 -9.55 10.91
N ALA A 31 -4.94 -8.79 11.01
CA ALA A 31 -3.63 -9.20 10.46
C ALA A 31 -3.10 -10.51 11.07
N ALA A 32 -3.48 -10.82 12.31
CA ALA A 32 -3.13 -12.08 12.96
C ALA A 32 -3.71 -13.33 12.26
N ASP A 33 -4.76 -13.16 11.46
CA ASP A 33 -5.39 -14.25 10.70
C ASP A 33 -4.55 -14.68 9.47
N ILE A 34 -3.55 -13.87 9.08
CA ILE A 34 -2.64 -14.14 7.97
C ILE A 34 -1.20 -14.07 8.50
N PRO A 35 -0.72 -15.11 9.20
CA PRO A 35 0.60 -15.10 9.78
C PRO A 35 1.67 -15.13 8.67
N LEU A 36 2.68 -14.27 8.82
CA LEU A 36 3.87 -14.33 7.98
C LEU A 36 4.72 -15.56 8.36
N THR A 37 5.32 -16.18 7.36
CA THR A 37 6.33 -17.21 7.58
C THR A 37 7.61 -16.60 8.15
N ALA A 38 8.43 -17.41 8.83
CA ALA A 38 9.72 -16.95 9.34
C ALA A 38 10.65 -16.41 8.24
N ALA A 39 10.57 -16.97 7.03
CA ALA A 39 11.35 -16.51 5.88
C ALA A 39 10.89 -15.13 5.38
N GLU A 40 9.58 -14.86 5.39
CA GLU A 40 9.04 -13.54 5.02
C GLU A 40 9.40 -12.48 6.06
N ILE A 41 9.31 -12.80 7.35
CA ILE A 41 9.74 -11.91 8.43
C ILE A 41 11.23 -11.58 8.27
N GLN A 42 12.07 -12.59 8.07
CA GLN A 42 13.51 -12.39 7.88
C GLN A 42 13.83 -11.52 6.65
N GLU A 43 13.09 -11.68 5.54
CA GLU A 43 13.28 -10.84 4.36
C GLU A 43 12.85 -9.38 4.60
N LEU A 44 11.78 -9.16 5.38
CA LEU A 44 11.36 -7.81 5.76
C LEU A 44 12.40 -7.13 6.65
N ASP A 45 12.90 -7.83 7.68
CA ASP A 45 13.95 -7.32 8.57
C ASP A 45 15.21 -6.96 7.76
N ARG A 46 15.65 -7.85 6.87
CA ARG A 46 16.81 -7.60 6.00
C ARG A 46 16.62 -6.36 5.12
N ARG A 47 15.43 -6.14 4.56
CA ARG A 47 15.14 -4.96 3.73
C ARG A 47 15.08 -3.67 4.55
N LEU A 48 14.64 -3.76 5.80
CA LEU A 48 14.62 -2.62 6.71
C LEU A 48 16.04 -2.21 7.07
N ASP A 49 16.89 -3.18 7.45
CA ASP A 49 18.31 -2.96 7.74
C ASP A 49 19.06 -2.33 6.54
N ASP A 50 18.81 -2.83 5.32
CA ASP A 50 19.37 -2.27 4.09
C ASP A 50 18.96 -0.81 3.86
N LEU A 51 17.69 -0.47 4.14
CA LEU A 51 17.17 0.89 3.99
C LEU A 51 17.74 1.83 5.06
N GLU A 52 17.88 1.36 6.30
CA GLU A 52 18.51 2.13 7.38
C GLU A 52 19.99 2.41 7.07
N ALA A 53 20.71 1.42 6.54
CA ALA A 53 22.10 1.55 6.13
C ALA A 53 22.28 2.45 4.90
N ASN A 54 21.30 2.48 3.99
CA ASN A 54 21.29 3.35 2.82
C ASN A 54 19.91 3.98 2.55
N PRO A 55 19.59 5.12 3.21
CA PRO A 55 18.30 5.79 3.04
C PRO A 55 18.04 6.30 1.61
N SER A 56 19.11 6.45 0.81
CA SER A 56 19.02 6.88 -0.58
C SER A 56 18.81 5.73 -1.58
N ALA A 57 18.69 4.48 -1.11
CA ALA A 57 18.43 3.32 -1.96
C ALA A 57 17.02 3.33 -2.58
N GLY A 58 16.11 4.18 -2.09
CA GLY A 58 14.77 4.34 -2.64
C GLY A 58 14.77 4.96 -4.03
N ILE A 59 13.81 4.53 -4.85
CA ILE A 59 13.53 5.13 -6.17
C ILE A 59 12.33 6.08 -6.00
N PRO A 60 12.38 7.30 -6.56
CA PRO A 60 11.23 8.21 -6.53
C PRO A 60 9.96 7.57 -7.09
N TRP A 61 8.82 7.85 -6.45
CA TRP A 61 7.53 7.27 -6.85
C TRP A 61 7.19 7.52 -8.33
N ASP A 62 7.46 8.71 -8.83
CA ASP A 62 7.17 9.07 -10.23
C ASP A 62 7.91 8.18 -11.23
N GLU A 63 9.14 7.78 -10.92
CA GLU A 63 9.94 6.88 -11.75
C GLU A 63 9.39 5.44 -11.69
N VAL A 64 9.03 4.96 -10.50
CA VAL A 64 8.40 3.64 -10.33
C VAL A 64 7.08 3.58 -11.09
N ARG A 65 6.25 4.62 -10.97
CA ARG A 65 4.97 4.73 -11.65
C ARG A 65 5.14 4.72 -13.17
N ALA A 66 6.03 5.56 -13.71
CA ALA A 66 6.31 5.61 -15.15
C ALA A 66 6.71 4.22 -15.69
N ARG A 67 7.61 3.52 -14.98
CA ARG A 67 8.02 2.16 -15.35
C ARG A 67 6.87 1.15 -15.34
N VAL A 68 5.96 1.23 -14.37
CA VAL A 68 4.79 0.34 -14.30
C VAL A 68 3.82 0.63 -15.44
N GLU A 69 3.53 1.90 -15.72
CA GLU A 69 2.66 2.30 -16.82
C GLU A 69 3.21 1.85 -18.18
N ASP A 70 4.52 2.00 -18.41
CA ASP A 70 5.16 1.54 -19.64
C ASP A 70 5.06 0.02 -19.81
N ARG A 71 5.25 -0.75 -18.74
CA ARG A 71 5.07 -2.22 -18.77
C ARG A 71 3.63 -2.62 -19.10
N LEU A 72 2.65 -1.89 -18.57
CA LEU A 72 1.25 -2.15 -18.85
C LEU A 72 0.89 -1.85 -20.32
N ARG A 73 1.52 -0.84 -20.94
CA ARG A 73 1.37 -0.52 -22.37
C ARG A 73 2.04 -1.54 -23.30
N LEU A 74 3.13 -2.17 -22.85
CA LEU A 74 3.84 -3.19 -23.65
C LEU A 74 3.12 -4.55 -23.65
N CYS A 75 2.21 -4.78 -22.71
CA CYS A 75 1.40 -5.99 -22.62
C CYS A 75 0.00 -5.86 -23.25
N SER A 76 -0.31 -4.71 -23.87
CA SER A 76 -1.58 -4.43 -24.58
C SER A 76 -1.36 -4.41 -26.08
#